data_AF-A0AA37HQU6-F1
#
_entry.id   AF-A0AA37HQU6-F1
#
_cell.length_a   1.000
_cell.length_b   1.000
_cell.length_c   1.000
_cell.angle_alpha   90.00
_cell.angle_beta   90.00
_cell.angle_gamma   90.00
#
_symmetry.space_group_name_H-M   'P 1'
#
loop_
_entity.id
_entity.type
_entity.pdbx_description
1 polymer ?
#
loop_
_entity_poly.entity_id
_entity_poly.type
_entity_poly.pdbx_seq_one_letter_code
_entity_poly.pdbx_strand_id
1 'polypeptide(L)' 'MLDEAFKHVRYAVALRDCAQRSRTAAERQLLTILASVHERRGRALISAIEAHKRATAGSRRLGR' A
#
# COMPACT_ATOMS: atom_id res chain seq x y z
N MET A 1 7.37 5.15 -7.99
CA MET A 1 6.41 5.34 -6.87
C MET A 1 5.17 4.48 -7.03
N LEU A 2 4.49 4.49 -8.20
CA LEU A 2 3.30 3.68 -8.42
C LEU A 2 3.60 2.17 -8.39
N ASP A 3 4.68 1.72 -9.03
CA ASP A 3 5.11 0.32 -8.97
C ASP A 3 5.38 -0.15 -7.54
N GLU A 4 5.96 0.73 -6.72
CA GLU A 4 6.23 0.44 -5.32
C GLU A 4 4.94 0.34 -4.50
N ALA A 5 3.96 1.21 -4.76
CA ALA A 5 2.63 1.10 -4.18
C ALA A 5 1.96 -0.24 -4.54
N PHE A 6 2.07 -0.66 -5.81
CA PHE A 6 1.54 -1.95 -6.25
C PHE A 6 2.25 -3.13 -5.59
N LYS A 7 3.57 -3.09 -5.39
CA LYS A 7 4.29 -4.13 -4.64
C LYS A 7 3.72 -4.27 -3.23
N HIS A 8 3.52 -3.16 -2.52
CA HIS A 8 2.94 -3.20 -1.18
C HIS A 8 1.53 -3.79 -1.16
N VAL A 9 0.66 -3.42 -2.10
CA VAL A 9 -0.68 -4.00 -2.21
C VAL A 9 -0.62 -5.50 -2.48
N ARG A 10 0.23 -5.94 -3.42
CA ARG A 10 0.41 -7.36 -3.75
C ARG A 10 0.91 -8.17 -2.56
N TYR A 11 1.88 -7.65 -1.80
CA TYR A 11 2.35 -8.30 -0.59
C TYR A 11 1.27 -8.41 0.47
N ALA A 12 0.48 -7.35 0.69
CA ALA A 12 -0.62 -7.40 1.65
C ALA A 12 -1.65 -8.50 1.30
N VAL A 13 -2.01 -8.62 0.03
CA VAL A 13 -2.91 -9.69 -0.46
C VAL A 13 -2.31 -11.07 -0.21
N ALA A 14 -1.08 -11.31 -0.69
CA ALA A 14 -0.42 -12.60 -0.53
C ALA A 14 -0.27 -13.01 0.94
N LEU A 15 0.05 -12.07 1.83
CA LEU A 15 0.17 -12.32 3.27
C LEU A 15 -1.17 -12.68 3.91
N ARG A 16 -2.28 -12.05 3.50
CA ARG A 16 -3.63 -12.40 3.97
C ARG A 16 -4.03 -13.80 3.52
N ASP A 17 -3.74 -14.16 2.28
CA ASP A 17 -4.00 -15.51 1.75
C ASP A 17 -3.18 -16.58 2.49
N CYS A 18 -1.94 -16.27 2.85
CA CYS A 18 -1.12 -17.14 3.69
C CYS A 18 -1.68 -17.24 5.12
N ALA A 19 -2.10 -16.11 5.72
CA ALA A 19 -2.67 -16.09 7.07
C ALA A 19 -3.93 -16.97 7.17
N GLN A 20 -4.79 -16.93 6.16
CA GLN A 20 -6.00 -17.76 6.08
C GLN A 20 -5.71 -19.26 6.00
N ARG A 21 -4.60 -19.63 5.36
CA ARG A 21 -4.17 -21.04 5.21
C ARG A 21 -3.32 -21.55 6.38
N SER A 22 -2.81 -20.66 7.24
CA SER A 22 -1.98 -21.05 8.37
C SER A 22 -2.79 -21.77 9.44
N ARG A 23 -2.28 -22.93 9.87
CA ARG A 23 -2.82 -23.74 10.96
C ARG A 23 -2.34 -23.29 12.33
N THR A 24 -1.28 -22.47 12.38
CA THR A 24 -0.65 -22.01 13.62
C THR A 24 -1.14 -20.61 13.97
N ALA A 25 -1.68 -20.43 15.19
CA ALA A 25 -2.25 -19.16 15.60
C ALA A 25 -1.23 -18.01 15.58
N ALA A 26 -0.02 -18.26 16.07
CA ALA A 26 1.06 -17.27 16.08
C ALA A 26 1.50 -16.85 14.67
N GLU A 27 1.64 -17.80 13.74
CA GLU A 27 1.99 -17.54 12.35
C GLU A 27 0.90 -16.73 11.64
N ARG A 28 -0.37 -17.13 11.79
CA ARG A 28 -1.52 -16.38 11.26
C ARG A 28 -1.54 -14.95 11.77
N GLN A 29 -1.27 -14.73 13.06
CA GLN A 29 -1.21 -13.40 13.65
C GLN A 29 -0.06 -12.58 13.06
N LEU A 30 1.14 -13.15 12.95
CA LEU A 30 2.30 -12.50 12.35
C LEU A 30 2.04 -12.08 10.89
N LEU A 31 1.51 -12.99 10.07
CA LEU A 31 1.16 -12.73 8.68
C LEU A 31 0.11 -11.61 8.55
N THR A 32 -0.89 -11.59 9.43
CA THR A 32 -1.91 -10.53 9.47
C THR A 32 -1.32 -9.16 9.83
N ILE A 33 -0.39 -9.12 10.79
CA ILE A 33 0.31 -7.88 11.16
C ILE A 33 1.15 -7.37 9.98
N LEU A 34 1.92 -8.26 9.34
CA LEU A 34 2.73 -7.91 8.17
C LEU A 34 1.87 -7.39 7.01
N ALA A 35 0.73 -8.04 6.73
CA ALA A 35 -0.21 -7.56 5.72
C ALA A 35 -0.66 -6.12 6.00
N SER A 36 -1.01 -5.83 7.26
CA SER A 36 -1.44 -4.49 7.69
C SER A 36 -0.35 -3.42 7.52
N VAL A 37 0.91 -3.78 7.76
CA VAL A 37 2.07 -2.88 7.50
C VAL A 37 2.18 -2.55 6.02
N HIS A 38 2.09 -3.57 5.15
CA HIS A 38 2.16 -3.38 3.70
C HIS A 38 0.99 -2.54 3.18
N GLU A 39 -0.23 -2.77 3.66
CA GLU A 39 -1.37 -1.93 3.28
C GLU A 39 -1.17 -0.46 3.65
N ARG A 40 -0.70 -0.18 4.87
CA ARG A 40 -0.45 1.19 5.32
C ARG A 40 0.57 1.88 4.42
N ARG A 41 1.66 1.20 4.08
CA ARG A 41 2.71 1.72 3.18
C ARG A 41 2.16 1.95 1.76
N GLY A 42 1.39 1.00 1.23
CA GLY A 42 0.76 1.14 -0.09
C GLY A 42 -0.18 2.34 -0.15
N ARG A 43 -1.07 2.51 0.84
CA ARG A 43 -1.97 3.67 0.94
C ARG A 43 -1.21 4.98 1.01
N ALA A 44 -0.16 5.06 1.83
CA ALA A 44 0.65 6.27 1.94
C ALA A 44 1.30 6.68 0.61
N LEU A 45 1.82 5.70 -0.16
CA LEU A 45 2.39 5.96 -1.49
C LEU A 45 1.33 6.42 -2.49
N ILE A 46 0.14 5.83 -2.48
CA ILE A 46 -0.97 6.27 -3.33
C ILE A 46 -1.35 7.71 -3.01
N SER A 47 -1.54 8.04 -1.72
CA SER A 47 -1.83 9.40 -1.29
C SER A 47 -0.75 10.40 -1.72
N ALA A 48 0.53 10.02 -1.64
CA ALA A 48 1.64 10.86 -2.08
C ALA A 48 1.62 11.11 -3.60
N ILE A 49 1.31 10.08 -4.40
CA ILE A 49 1.18 10.19 -5.86
C ILE A 49 0.03 11.14 -6.23
N GLU A 50 -1.12 11.00 -5.56
CA GLU A 50 -2.28 11.87 -5.78
C GLU A 50 -2.00 13.32 -5.38
N ALA A 51 -1.35 13.53 -4.24
CA ALA A 51 -0.94 14.86 -3.78
C ALA A 51 0.02 15.51 -4.78
N HIS A 52 1.00 14.76 -5.29
CA HIS A 52 1.92 15.24 -6.32
C HIS A 52 1.16 15.62 -7.60
N LYS A 53 0.27 14.76 -8.11
CA LYS A 53 -0.55 15.05 -9.30
C LYS A 53 -1.37 16.34 -9.13
N ARG A 54 -2.00 16.54 -7.97
CA ARG A 54 -2.77 17.76 -7.68
C ARG A 54 -1.88 19.00 -7.67
N ALA A 55 -0.71 18.93 -7.03
CA ALA A 55 0.25 20.04 -7.00
C ALA A 55 0.72 20.42 -8.41
N THR A 56 1.05 19.44 -9.26
CA THR A 56 1.46 19.71 -10.65
C THR A 56 0.32 20.29 -11.49
N ALA A 57 -0.92 19.87 -11.27
CA ALA A 57 -2.09 20.38 -11.99
C ALA A 57 -2.45 21.82 -11.57
N GLY A 58 -2.33 22.15 -10.28
CA GLY A 58 -2.56 23.51 -9.77
C GLY A 58 -1.51 24.51 -10.24
N SER A 59 -0.24 24.12 -10.28
CA SER A 59 0.86 24.96 -10.78
C SER A 59 0.68 25.33 -12.27
N ARG A 60 0.16 24.42 -13.10
CA ARG A 60 -0.13 24.72 -14.52
C ARG A 60 -1.30 25.68 -14.75
N ARG A 61 -2.19 25.87 -13.77
CA ARG A 61 -3.33 26.80 -13.88
C ARG A 61 -2.97 28.22 -13.47
N LEU A 62 -1.94 28.41 -12.64
CA LEU A 62 -1.50 29.72 -12.15
C LEU A 62 -0.38 30.34 -13.02
N GLY A 63 0.21 29.57 -13.92
CA GLY A 63 1.24 30.04 -14.88
C GLY A 63 0.70 30.34 -16.28
N ARG A 64 -0.61 30.59 -16.44
CA ARG A 64 -1.26 31.00 -17.69
C ARG A 64 -1.94 32.35 -17.50
#